data_AF-A0A7C3CFG4-F1
#
_entry.id   AF-A0A7C3CFG4-F1
#
_cell.length_a   1.000
_cell.length_b   1.000
_cell.length_c   1.000
_cell.angle_alpha   90.00
_cell.angle_beta   90.00
_cell.angle_gamma   90.00
#
_symmetry.space_group_name_H-M   'P 1'
#
loop_
_entity.id
_entity.type
_entity.pdbx_description
1 polymer ?
#
loop_
_entity_poly.entity_id
_entity_poly.type
_entity_poly.pdbx_seq_one_letter_code
_entity_poly.pdbx_strand_id
1 'polypeptide(L)' 'MEENLEARLRRLEEIVKRLEGADLPLEEALRLYEEGVRLARSCERTLREMRRRVEVLIRTEEGYRTIPLEEALERNRS' A
#
# COMPACT_ATOMS: atom_id res chain seq x y z
N MET A 1 -13.90 4.78 1.95
CA MET A 1 -12.68 4.70 1.10
C MET A 1 -11.51 4.06 1.85
N GLU A 2 -11.28 4.39 3.12
CA GLU A 2 -10.26 3.73 3.96
C GLU A 2 -10.64 2.30 4.41
N GLU A 3 -11.90 2.05 4.75
CA GLU A 3 -12.38 0.71 5.17
C GLU A 3 -12.07 -0.39 4.13
N ASN A 4 -12.03 -0.03 2.84
CA ASN A 4 -11.77 -0.98 1.77
C ASN A 4 -10.28 -1.32 1.62
N LEU A 5 -9.37 -0.40 1.98
CA LEU A 5 -7.93 -0.68 2.00
C LEU A 5 -7.58 -1.58 3.19
N GLU A 6 -8.08 -1.27 4.38
CA GLU A 6 -7.89 -2.11 5.57
C GLU A 6 -8.42 -3.53 5.36
N ALA A 7 -9.61 -3.66 4.77
CA ALA A 7 -10.17 -4.97 4.44
C ALA A 7 -9.28 -5.77 3.47
N ARG A 8 -8.75 -5.12 2.42
CA ARG A 8 -7.82 -5.76 1.48
C ARG A 8 -6.50 -6.16 2.13
N LEU A 9 -5.97 -5.34 3.05
CA LEU A 9 -4.76 -5.65 3.81
C LEU A 9 -4.98 -6.84 4.75
N ARG A 10 -6.08 -6.85 5.51
CA ARG A 10 -6.46 -8.00 6.37
C ARG A 10 -6.61 -9.29 5.57
N ARG A 11 -7.23 -9.21 4.38
CA ARG A 11 -7.35 -10.37 3.48
C ARG A 11 -5.98 -10.85 3.00
N LEU A 12 -5.07 -9.93 2.66
CA LEU A 12 -3.71 -10.29 2.25
C LEU A 12 -2.95 -11.00 3.38
N GLU A 13 -3.06 -10.53 4.63
CA GLU A 13 -2.49 -11.19 5.80
C GLU A 13 -3.06 -12.60 6.01
N GLU A 14 -4.37 -12.77 5.83
CA GLU A 14 -5.02 -14.09 5.90
C GLU A 14 -4.49 -15.04 4.82
N ILE A 15 -4.35 -14.55 3.59
CA ILE A 15 -3.79 -15.33 2.47
C ILE A 15 -2.36 -15.77 2.79
N VAL A 16 -1.51 -14.87 3.29
CA VAL A 16 -0.12 -15.21 3.66
C VAL A 16 -0.11 -16.28 4.75
N LYS A 17 -0.89 -16.13 5.82
CA LYS A 17 -1.00 -17.14 6.89
C LYS A 17 -1.46 -18.50 6.36
N ARG A 18 -2.40 -18.52 5.41
CA ARG A 18 -2.88 -19.77 4.80
C ARG A 18 -1.81 -20.42 3.93
N LEU A 19 -1.04 -19.63 3.17
CA LEU A 19 0.06 -20.10 2.33
C LEU A 19 1.24 -20.66 3.15
N GLU A 20 1.43 -20.22 4.39
CA GLU A 20 2.42 -20.76 5.33
C GLU A 20 2.01 -22.11 5.93
N GLY A 21 0.77 -22.57 5.71
CA GLY A 21 0.27 -23.85 6.22
C GLY A 21 0.90 -25.05 5.51
N ALA A 22 1.36 -26.03 6.29
CA ALA A 22 2.09 -27.20 5.79
C ALA A 22 1.27 -28.16 4.90
N ASP A 23 -0.05 -28.21 5.07
CA ASP A 23 -0.95 -29.16 4.39
C ASP A 23 -1.83 -28.51 3.31
N LEU A 24 -1.40 -27.38 2.74
CA LEU A 24 -2.17 -26.68 1.72
C LEU A 24 -2.07 -27.41 0.36
N PRO A 25 -3.19 -27.86 -0.26
CA PRO A 25 -3.15 -28.45 -1.59
C PRO A 25 -2.61 -27.45 -2.62
N LEU A 26 -1.77 -27.92 -3.55
CA LEU A 26 -1.12 -27.07 -4.57
C LEU A 26 -2.10 -26.17 -5.33
N GLU A 27 -3.27 -26.72 -5.67
CA GLU A 27 -4.29 -26.02 -6.44
C GLU A 27 -5.01 -24.92 -5.64
N GLU A 28 -5.09 -25.08 -4.31
CA GLU A 28 -5.54 -24.03 -3.40
C GLU A 28 -4.42 -22.99 -3.19
N ALA A 29 -3.16 -23.43 -3.07
CA ALA A 29 -2.00 -22.55 -2.96
C ALA A 29 -1.86 -21.61 -4.17
N LEU A 30 -2.03 -22.14 -5.38
CA LEU A 30 -2.01 -21.35 -6.62
C LEU A 30 -3.15 -20.32 -6.64
N ARG A 31 -4.37 -20.71 -6.28
CA ARG A 31 -5.51 -19.78 -6.20
C ARG A 31 -5.28 -18.67 -5.19
N LEU A 32 -4.79 -19.00 -4.00
CA LEU A 32 -4.47 -18.03 -2.95
C LEU A 32 -3.33 -17.09 -3.37
N TYR A 33 -2.30 -17.61 -4.04
CA TYR A 33 -1.22 -16.81 -4.57
C TYR A 33 -1.71 -15.78 -5.61
N GLU A 34 -2.51 -16.21 -6.58
CA GLU A 34 -3.08 -15.31 -7.60
C GLU A 34 -4.00 -14.24 -6.99
N GLU A 35 -4.79 -14.60 -5.96
CA GLU A 35 -5.61 -13.67 -5.21
C GLU A 35 -4.71 -12.64 -4.48
N GLY A 36 -3.69 -13.13 -3.77
CA GLY A 36 -2.73 -12.30 -3.03
C GLY A 36 -2.00 -11.30 -3.91
N VAL A 37 -1.50 -11.73 -5.08
CA VAL A 37 -0.83 -10.85 -6.04
C VAL A 37 -1.78 -9.76 -6.57
N ARG A 38 -3.03 -10.11 -6.87
CA ARG A 38 -4.04 -9.12 -7.31
C ARG A 38 -4.37 -8.12 -6.22
N LEU A 39 -4.56 -8.58 -4.99
CA LEU A 39 -4.83 -7.73 -3.83
C LEU A 39 -3.66 -6.78 -3.55
N ALA A 40 -2.43 -7.29 -3.50
CA ALA A 40 -1.23 -6.48 -3.27
C ALA A 40 -1.09 -5.34 -4.30
N ARG A 41 -1.24 -5.66 -5.59
CA ARG A 41 -1.21 -4.64 -6.67
C ARG A 41 -2.34 -3.62 -6.56
N SER A 42 -3.50 -4.03 -6.07
CA SER A 42 -4.64 -3.13 -5.85
C SER A 42 -4.38 -2.17 -4.68
N CYS A 43 -3.86 -2.68 -3.56
CA CYS A 43 -3.46 -1.87 -2.41
C CYS A 43 -2.38 -0.87 -2.78
N GLU A 44 -1.36 -1.28 -3.54
CA GLU A 44 -0.28 -0.39 -3.97
C GLU A 44 -0.81 0.79 -4.80
N ARG A 45 -1.74 0.54 -5.72
CA ARG A 45 -2.41 1.59 -6.52
C ARG A 45 -3.18 2.56 -5.65
N THR A 46 -4.04 2.06 -4.77
CA THR A 46 -4.82 2.90 -3.85
C THR A 46 -3.90 3.75 -2.97
N LEU A 47 -2.84 3.16 -2.41
CA LEU A 47 -1.85 3.89 -1.61
C LEU A 47 -1.12 4.96 -2.42
N ARG A 48 -0.79 4.68 -3.68
CA ARG A 48 -0.15 5.66 -4.58
C ARG A 48 -1.07 6.86 -4.86
N GLU A 49 -2.35 6.60 -5.14
CA GLU A 49 -3.35 7.65 -5.33
C GLU A 49 -3.55 8.49 -4.06
N MET A 50 -3.61 7.83 -2.90
CA MET A 50 -3.71 8.52 -1.61
C MET A 50 -2.48 9.40 -1.38
N ARG A 51 -1.26 8.88 -1.58
CA ARG A 51 -0.01 9.65 -1.41
C ARG A 51 0.04 10.90 -2.26
N ARG A 52 -0.46 10.86 -3.50
CA ARG A 52 -0.54 12.04 -4.40
C ARG A 52 -1.44 13.15 -3.87
N ARG A 53 -2.43 12.79 -3.05
CA ARG A 53 -3.38 13.75 -2.45
C ARG A 53 -2.88 14.35 -1.14
N VAL A 54 -1.81 13.80 -0.56
CA VAL A 54 -1.26 14.30 0.70
C VAL A 54 -0.30 15.46 0.39
N GLU A 55 -0.55 16.58 1.04
CA GLU A 55 0.37 17.71 1.05
C GLU A 55 1.11 17.79 2.38
N VAL A 56 2.36 18.28 2.33
CA VAL A 56 3.24 18.43 3.48
C VAL A 56 3.57 19.91 3.65
N LEU A 57 3.43 20.40 4.88
CA LEU A 57 3.87 21.74 5.24
C LEU A 57 5.40 21.79 5.34
N ILE A 58 6.02 22.64 4.54
CA ILE A 58 7.46 22.87 4.58
C ILE A 58 7.76 24.33 4.95
N ARG A 59 8.92 24.53 5.58
CA ARG A 59 9.45 25.86 5.86
C ARG A 59 10.30 26.33 4.69
N THR A 60 10.06 27.56 4.23
CA THR A 60 10.85 28.27 3.22
C THR A 60 11.37 29.58 3.78
N GLU A 61 12.21 30.29 3.02
CA GLU A 61 12.71 31.62 3.40
C GLU A 61 11.57 32.66 3.52
N GLU A 62 10.47 32.44 2.81
CA GLU A 62 9.28 33.30 2.78
C GLU A 62 8.21 32.90 3.82
N GLY A 63 8.44 31.84 4.61
CA GLY A 63 7.48 31.36 5.64
C GLY A 63 7.20 29.86 5.55
N TYR A 64 5.92 29.47 5.50
CA TYR A 64 5.51 28.07 5.35
C TYR A 64 4.65 27.91 4.10
N ARG A 65 4.90 26.85 3.33
CA ARG A 65 4.08 26.46 2.16
C ARG A 65 3.80 24.97 2.17
N THR A 66 2.70 24.56 1.53
CA THR A 66 2.44 23.14 1.30
C THR A 66 3.04 22.71 -0.03
N ILE A 67 3.58 21.50 -0.08
CA ILE A 67 4.01 20.82 -1.31
C ILE A 67 3.50 19.38 -1.31
N PRO A 68 3.33 18.73 -2.47
CA PRO A 68 2.97 17.32 -2.52
C PRO A 68 3.96 16.44 -1.75
N LEU A 69 3.47 15.40 -1.06
CA LEU A 69 4.29 14.48 -0.27
C LEU A 69 5.40 13.81 -1.11
N GLU A 70 5.14 13.47 -2.36
CA GLU A 70 6.16 12.89 -3.26
C GLU A 70 7.35 13.86 -3.46
N GLU A 71 7.09 15.15 -3.69
CA GLU A 71 8.14 16.18 -3.81
C GLU A 71 8.91 16.33 -2.49
N ALA A 72 8.21 16.30 -1.35
CA ALA A 72 8.84 16.37 -0.04
C ALA A 72 9.78 15.17 0.25
N LEU A 73 9.41 13.96 -0.20
CA LEU A 73 10.23 12.75 -0.02
C LEU A 73 11.47 12.73 -0.91
N GLU A 74 11.39 13.27 -2.13
CA GLU A 74 12.54 13.39 -3.04
C GLU A 74 13.59 14.36 -2.48
N ARG A 75 13.15 15.47 -1.88
CA ARG A 75 14.04 16.45 -1.24
C ARG A 75 14.85 15.89 -0.06
N ASN A 76 14.30 14.92 0.68
CA ASN A 76 14.98 14.29 1.83
C ASN A 76 15.96 13.17 1.44
N ARG A 77 15.98 12.75 0.17
CA ARG A 77 16.89 11.71 -0.32
C ARG A 77 18.22 12.27 -0.85
N SER A 78 18.38 13.59 -0.89
CA SER A 78 19.63 14.31 -1.21
C SER A 78 20.25 14.85 0.06
#